data_AF-A0A550GXJ8-F1
#
_entry.id   AF-A0A550GXJ8-F1
#
_cell.length_a   1.000
_cell.length_b   1.000
_cell.length_c   1.000
_cell.angle_alpha   90.00
_cell.angle_beta   90.00
_cell.angle_gamma   90.00
#
_symmetry.space_group_name_H-M   'P 1'
#
loop_
_entity.id
_entity.type
_entity.pdbx_description
1 polymer ?
#
loop_
_entity_poly.entity_id
_entity_poly.type
_entity_poly.pdbx_seq_one_letter_code
_entity_poly.pdbx_strand_id
1 'polypeptide(L)'
;MVQVCPHCRNTIPDDAVVCPHCNSKLSSDNIICPFCKKPISAYDTSCPHCNKLLIYEYPKQVTAKRNAVLFPLGFLIILSIVVFWVLKWKGWIGSNWILEGTLLIFWLTGIVLYGAYIGKGDKDFWWGK
;
A
#
# COMPACT_ATOMS: atom_id res chain seq x y z
N MET A 1 14.27 -3.63 34.14
CA MET A 1 14.44 -4.65 33.09
C MET A 1 14.96 -3.90 31.86
N VAL A 2 16.10 -4.36 31.33
CA VAL A 2 16.94 -3.67 30.35
C VAL A 2 17.27 -4.67 29.25
N GLN A 3 17.16 -4.25 27.99
CA GLN A 3 17.50 -5.06 26.82
C GLN A 3 18.80 -4.55 26.18
N VAL A 4 19.40 -5.36 25.31
CA VAL A 4 20.59 -4.97 24.55
C VAL A 4 20.18 -4.68 23.11
N CYS A 5 20.56 -3.52 22.59
CA CYS A 5 20.24 -3.15 21.21
C CYS A 5 20.93 -4.10 20.22
N PRO A 6 20.22 -4.71 19.26
CA PRO A 6 20.81 -5.65 18.30
C PRO A 6 21.76 -4.98 17.30
N HIS A 7 21.65 -3.66 17.09
CA HIS A 7 22.47 -2.93 16.13
C HIS A 7 23.81 -2.46 16.71
N CYS A 8 23.79 -1.89 17.92
CA CYS A 8 24.98 -1.31 18.54
C CYS A 8 25.49 -2.10 19.76
N ARG A 9 24.73 -3.09 20.23
CA ARG A 9 25.02 -3.89 21.43
C ARG A 9 25.10 -3.09 22.74
N ASN A 10 24.60 -1.84 22.74
CA ASN A 10 24.48 -1.07 23.98
C ASN A 10 23.22 -1.47 24.75
N THR A 11 23.32 -1.38 26.07
CA THR A 11 22.19 -1.55 26.99
C THR A 11 21.20 -0.40 26.81
N ILE A 12 19.93 -0.74 26.71
CA ILE A 12 18.83 0.20 26.47
C ILE A 12 17.62 -0.17 27.34
N PRO A 13 16.70 0.78 27.55
CA PRO A 13 15.43 0.51 28.23
C PRO A 13 14.59 -0.52 27.45
N ASP A 14 13.87 -1.41 28.15
CA ASP A 14 12.97 -2.40 27.54
C ASP A 14 11.80 -1.77 26.78
N ASP A 15 11.40 -0.57 27.18
CA ASP A 15 10.32 0.23 26.58
C ASP A 15 10.81 1.17 25.45
N ALA A 16 12.12 1.17 25.16
CA ALA A 16 12.67 2.02 24.12
C ALA A 16 12.27 1.50 22.73
N VAL A 17 11.40 2.24 22.04
CA VAL A 17 11.04 1.99 20.62
C VAL A 17 12.17 2.39 19.67
N VAL A 18 13.11 3.22 20.13
CA VAL A 18 14.27 3.69 19.36
C VAL A 18 15.50 3.67 20.25
N CYS A 19 16.61 3.12 19.74
CA CYS A 19 17.86 3.09 20.48
C CYS A 19 18.44 4.50 20.62
N PRO A 20 18.75 5.00 21.82
CA PRO A 20 19.35 6.33 22.02
C PRO A 20 20.82 6.40 21.56
N HIS A 21 21.47 5.27 21.30
CA HIS A 21 22.89 5.22 20.91
C HIS A 21 23.11 5.11 19.40
N CYS A 22 22.23 4.43 18.68
CA CYS A 22 22.37 4.22 17.24
C CYS A 22 21.13 4.63 16.42
N ASN A 23 20.09 5.15 17.07
CA ASN A 23 18.85 5.61 16.45
C ASN A 23 18.09 4.53 15.65
N SER A 24 18.40 3.25 15.82
CA SER A 24 17.65 2.15 15.19
C SER A 24 16.29 1.96 15.87
N LYS A 25 15.24 1.71 15.08
CA LYS A 25 13.92 1.34 15.60
C LYS A 25 13.96 -0.08 16.17
N LEU A 26 13.55 -0.21 17.42
CA LEU A 26 13.42 -1.44 18.19
C LEU A 26 11.92 -1.78 18.19
N SER A 27 11.43 -2.36 17.10
CA SER A 27 10.03 -2.80 17.06
C SER A 27 9.93 -4.09 17.86
N SER A 28 9.29 -4.04 19.03
CA SER A 28 9.01 -5.20 19.87
C SER A 28 7.82 -5.99 19.31
N ASP A 29 7.95 -6.49 18.08
CA ASP A 29 6.96 -7.39 17.52
C ASP A 29 7.21 -8.77 18.14
N ASN A 30 6.47 -9.07 19.22
CA ASN A 30 6.51 -10.38 19.85
C ASN A 30 5.96 -11.42 18.85
N ILE A 31 6.87 -12.19 18.26
CA ILE A 31 6.52 -13.25 17.33
C ILE A 31 6.25 -14.52 18.13
N ILE A 32 5.31 -15.36 17.72
CA ILE A 32 5.06 -16.65 18.37
C ILE A 32 5.80 -17.74 17.60
N CYS A 33 6.61 -18.54 18.28
CA CYS A 33 7.33 -19.64 17.64
C CYS A 33 6.35 -20.70 17.09
N PRO A 34 6.44 -21.10 15.81
CA PRO A 34 5.50 -22.04 15.20
C PRO A 34 5.61 -23.46 15.78
N PHE A 35 6.75 -23.80 16.40
CA PHE A 35 6.98 -25.13 16.93
C PHE A 35 6.58 -25.28 18.40
N CYS A 36 6.94 -24.32 19.25
CA CYS A 36 6.72 -24.42 20.69
C CYS A 36 5.65 -23.46 21.21
N LYS A 37 5.06 -22.61 20.35
CA LYS A 37 4.00 -21.64 20.66
C LYS A 37 4.34 -20.63 21.77
N LYS A 38 5.62 -20.48 22.10
CA LYS A 38 6.10 -19.49 23.06
C LYS A 38 6.45 -18.18 22.33
N PRO A 39 6.30 -17.02 23.01
CA PRO A 39 6.76 -15.76 22.47
C PRO A 39 8.28 -15.81 22.26
N ILE A 40 8.74 -15.27 21.15
CA ILE A 40 10.12 -15.17 20.71
C ILE A 40 10.37 -13.78 20.13
N SER A 41 11.62 -13.34 20.11
CA SER A 41 11.98 -12.07 19.50
C SER A 41 11.95 -12.18 17.98
N ALA A 42 11.55 -11.09 17.30
CA ALA A 42 11.61 -10.99 15.85
C ALA A 42 13.03 -11.15 15.26
N TYR A 43 14.05 -11.03 16.11
CA TYR A 43 15.45 -11.07 15.74
C TYR A 43 16.12 -12.42 16.09
N ASP A 44 15.40 -13.33 16.76
CA ASP A 44 15.95 -14.63 17.14
C ASP A 44 16.07 -15.54 15.91
N THR A 45 17.31 -15.89 15.52
CA THR A 45 17.57 -16.86 14.44
C THR A 45 17.23 -18.29 14.87
N SER A 46 17.18 -18.55 16.18
CA SER A 46 16.81 -19.82 16.77
C SER A 46 15.94 -19.60 17.99
N CYS A 47 14.94 -20.45 18.18
CA CYS A 47 14.04 -20.32 19.31
C CYS A 47 14.75 -20.68 20.63
N PRO A 48 14.80 -19.79 21.64
CA PRO A 48 15.46 -20.05 22.93
C PRO A 48 14.76 -21.14 23.76
N HIS A 49 13.52 -21.49 23.41
CA HIS A 49 12.74 -22.47 24.14
C HIS A 49 12.74 -23.87 23.52
N CYS A 50 13.02 -24.00 22.23
CA CYS A 50 12.97 -25.29 21.54
C CYS A 50 14.16 -25.57 20.62
N ASN A 51 15.15 -24.66 20.57
CA ASN A 51 16.38 -24.74 19.78
C ASN A 51 16.20 -25.02 18.28
N LYS A 52 15.00 -24.82 17.73
CA LYS A 52 14.76 -24.94 16.29
C LYS A 52 15.13 -23.63 15.58
N LEU A 53 15.70 -23.76 14.38
CA LEU A 53 16.00 -22.63 13.50
C LEU A 53 14.71 -21.96 13.04
N LEU A 54 14.66 -20.64 13.20
CA LEU A 54 13.55 -19.81 12.80
C LEU A 54 13.92 -19.16 11.46
N ILE A 55 13.48 -19.77 10.37
CA ILE A 55 13.61 -19.16 9.04
C ILE A 55 12.44 -18.19 8.91
N TYR A 56 12.69 -16.92 9.27
CA TYR A 56 11.68 -15.88 9.14
C TYR A 56 11.69 -15.35 7.71
N GLU A 57 10.83 -15.90 6.85
CA GLU A 57 10.51 -15.28 5.58
C GLU A 57 9.69 -14.02 5.91
N TYR A 58 10.31 -12.84 5.85
CA TYR A 58 9.60 -11.59 6.08
C TYR A 58 8.41 -11.52 5.11
N PRO A 59 7.16 -11.43 5.59
CA PRO A 59 6.02 -11.34 4.69
C PRO A 59 6.19 -10.03 3.91
N LYS A 60 6.52 -10.12 2.62
CA LYS A 60 6.53 -8.96 1.73
C LYS A 60 5.19 -8.26 1.91
N GLN A 61 5.30 -7.03 2.39
CA GLN A 61 4.24 -6.09 2.69
C GLN A 61 3.07 -6.34 1.75
N VAL A 62 1.95 -6.69 2.38
CA VAL A 62 0.63 -6.89 1.81
C VAL A 62 0.47 -5.90 0.66
N THR A 63 0.59 -6.38 -0.58
CA THR A 63 0.24 -5.59 -1.76
C THR A 63 -1.14 -5.07 -1.48
N ALA A 64 -1.23 -3.76 -1.27
CA ALA A 64 -2.43 -3.03 -0.91
C ALA A 64 -3.59 -3.71 -1.61
N LYS A 65 -4.54 -4.21 -0.82
CA LYS A 65 -5.78 -4.85 -1.29
C LYS A 65 -6.35 -3.93 -2.36
N ARG A 66 -5.99 -4.22 -3.61
CA ARG A 66 -6.23 -3.33 -4.74
C ARG A 66 -7.71 -3.49 -4.94
N ASN A 67 -8.50 -2.52 -4.48
CA ASN A 67 -9.95 -2.56 -4.57
C ASN A 67 -10.31 -2.89 -6.02
N ALA A 68 -10.73 -4.15 -6.28
CA ALA A 68 -10.99 -4.70 -7.60
C ALA A 68 -12.09 -3.93 -8.37
N VAL A 69 -12.73 -3.00 -7.68
CA VAL A 69 -13.76 -2.07 -8.15
C VAL A 69 -13.18 -0.90 -8.97
N LEU A 70 -11.87 -0.62 -8.93
CA LEU A 70 -11.29 0.50 -9.71
C LEU A 70 -11.23 0.24 -11.23
N PHE A 71 -10.90 -0.98 -11.63
CA PHE A 71 -10.83 -1.35 -13.05
C PHE A 71 -12.17 -1.16 -13.80
N PRO A 72 -13.34 -1.58 -13.27
CA PRO A 72 -14.59 -1.39 -13.98
C PRO A 72 -15.01 0.09 -14.08
N LEU A 73 -14.73 0.93 -13.08
CA LEU A 73 -15.09 2.36 -13.11
C LEU A 73 -14.36 3.13 -14.22
N GLY A 74 -13.05 2.90 -14.37
CA GLY A 74 -12.28 3.49 -15.48
C GLY A 74 -12.71 2.95 -16.85
N PHE A 75 -13.06 1.66 -16.94
CA PHE A 75 -13.51 1.05 -18.20
C PHE A 75 -14.88 1.56 -18.65
N LEU A 76 -15.83 1.75 -17.73
CA LEU A 76 -17.14 2.35 -18.02
C LEU A 76 -17.02 3.78 -18.54
N ILE A 77 -16.08 4.53 -17.97
CA ILE A 77 -15.71 5.87 -18.45
C ILE A 77 -15.23 5.76 -19.90
N ILE A 78 -14.21 4.96 -20.20
CA ILE A 78 -13.70 4.86 -21.58
C ILE A 78 -14.77 4.36 -22.56
N LEU A 79 -15.60 3.39 -22.17
CA LEU A 79 -16.69 2.88 -23.00
C LEU A 79 -17.71 3.96 -23.37
N SER A 80 -18.09 4.83 -22.44
CA SER A 80 -19.08 5.87 -22.77
C SER A 80 -18.49 6.96 -23.69
N ILE A 81 -17.16 7.19 -23.70
CA ILE A 81 -16.49 8.02 -24.72
C ILE A 81 -16.63 7.37 -26.11
N VAL A 82 -16.30 6.07 -26.20
CA VAL A 82 -16.34 5.31 -27.45
C VAL A 82 -17.76 5.26 -28.01
N VAL A 83 -18.76 4.97 -27.16
CA VAL A 83 -20.17 4.95 -27.56
C VAL A 83 -20.64 6.31 -28.06
N PHE A 84 -20.30 7.40 -27.38
CA PHE A 84 -20.66 8.75 -27.82
C PHE A 84 -20.07 9.08 -29.20
N TRP A 85 -18.79 8.76 -29.43
CA TRP A 85 -18.14 8.94 -30.72
C TRP A 85 -18.76 8.10 -31.84
N VAL A 86 -19.09 6.84 -31.57
CA VAL A 86 -19.74 5.95 -32.54
C VAL A 86 -21.15 6.43 -32.90
N LEU A 87 -21.93 6.86 -31.91
CA LEU A 87 -23.27 7.41 -32.14
C LEU A 87 -23.23 8.71 -32.95
N LYS A 88 -22.23 9.56 -32.70
CA LYS A 88 -21.98 10.76 -33.51
C LYS A 88 -21.58 10.41 -34.94
N TRP A 89 -20.70 9.42 -35.12
CA TRP A 89 -20.26 9.00 -36.46
C TRP A 89 -21.41 8.41 -37.29
N LYS A 90 -22.36 7.73 -36.64
CA LYS A 90 -23.60 7.27 -37.28
C LYS A 90 -24.64 8.37 -37.57
N GLY A 91 -24.36 9.63 -37.21
CA GLY A 91 -25.26 10.76 -37.48
C GLY A 91 -26.57 10.72 -36.68
N TRP A 92 -26.62 9.94 -35.58
CA TRP A 92 -27.81 9.81 -34.74
C TRP A 92 -28.01 10.97 -33.77
N ILE A 93 -26.94 11.74 -33.48
CA ILE A 93 -26.95 12.83 -32.51
C ILE A 93 -26.69 14.14 -33.27
N GLY A 94 -27.65 15.06 -33.21
CA GLY A 94 -27.52 16.41 -33.76
C GLY A 94 -26.44 17.22 -33.03
N SER A 95 -25.73 18.09 -33.76
CA SER A 95 -24.64 18.89 -33.21
C SER A 95 -25.15 19.98 -32.27
N ASN A 96 -25.12 19.70 -30.97
CA ASN A 96 -25.44 20.66 -29.92
C ASN A 96 -24.17 20.97 -29.12
N TRP A 97 -23.58 22.14 -29.35
CA TRP A 97 -22.34 22.60 -28.68
C TRP A 97 -22.44 22.57 -27.14
N ILE A 98 -23.62 22.83 -26.59
CA ILE A 98 -23.89 22.82 -25.13
C ILE A 98 -23.76 21.40 -24.55
N LEU A 99 -24.26 20.39 -25.26
CA LEU A 99 -24.17 18.97 -24.85
C LEU A 99 -22.72 18.47 -24.96
N GLU A 100 -22.01 18.86 -26.02
CA GLU A 100 -20.60 18.48 -26.20
C GLU A 100 -19.71 19.07 -25.10
N GLY A 101 -19.90 20.36 -24.77
CA GLY A 101 -19.14 21.02 -23.70
C GLY A 101 -19.39 20.37 -22.33
N THR A 102 -20.65 20.10 -22.00
CA THR A 102 -21.02 19.51 -20.71
C THR A 102 -20.45 18.10 -20.54
N LEU A 103 -20.51 17.27 -21.59
CA LEU A 103 -19.93 15.93 -21.57
C LEU A 103 -18.42 15.97 -21.40
N LEU A 104 -17.71 16.82 -22.15
CA LEU A 104 -16.25 16.97 -22.02
C LEU A 104 -15.83 17.38 -20.61
N ILE A 105 -16.57 18.30 -19.96
CA ILE A 105 -16.30 18.70 -18.58
C ILE A 105 -16.53 17.51 -17.62
N PHE A 106 -17.61 16.75 -17.81
CA PHE A 106 -17.88 15.55 -17.00
C PHE A 106 -16.78 14.48 -17.16
N TRP A 107 -16.24 14.31 -18.37
CA TRP A 107 -15.11 13.44 -18.64
C TRP A 107 -13.83 13.89 -17.94
N LEU A 108 -13.48 15.17 -18.08
CA LEU A 108 -12.25 15.72 -17.50
C LEU A 108 -12.28 15.66 -15.98
N THR A 109 -13.43 16.02 -15.37
CA THR A 109 -13.61 15.93 -13.91
C THR A 109 -13.52 14.48 -13.43
N GLY A 110 -14.14 13.52 -14.13
CA GLY A 110 -14.03 12.09 -13.85
C GLY A 110 -12.59 11.56 -13.92
N ILE A 111 -11.83 11.93 -14.95
CA ILE A 111 -10.43 11.52 -15.13
C ILE A 111 -9.54 12.13 -14.03
N VAL A 112 -9.72 13.41 -13.71
CA VAL A 112 -8.94 14.09 -12.66
C VAL A 112 -9.22 13.47 -11.28
N LEU A 113 -10.49 13.22 -10.96
CA LEU A 113 -10.86 12.55 -9.69
C LEU A 113 -10.33 11.13 -9.63
N TYR A 114 -10.39 10.38 -10.74
CA TYR A 114 -9.85 9.03 -10.82
C TYR A 114 -8.32 9.03 -10.63
N GLY A 115 -7.61 9.95 -11.29
CA GLY A 115 -6.16 10.12 -11.13
C GLY A 115 -5.76 10.55 -9.71
N ALA A 116 -6.47 11.51 -9.12
CA ALA A 116 -6.23 11.95 -7.74
C ALA A 116 -6.50 10.83 -6.73
N TYR A 117 -7.50 9.98 -6.98
CA TYR A 117 -7.81 8.83 -6.16
C TYR A 117 -6.69 7.77 -6.24
N ILE A 118 -6.17 7.49 -7.45
CA ILE A 118 -5.01 6.59 -7.62
C ILE A 118 -3.77 7.14 -6.91
N GLY A 119 -3.49 8.44 -7.03
CA GLY A 119 -2.31 9.08 -6.44
C GLY A 119 -2.34 9.16 -4.91
N LYS A 120 -3.51 9.04 -4.28
CA LYS A 120 -3.63 9.03 -2.81
C LYS A 120 -3.24 7.69 -2.18
N GLY A 121 -3.08 6.64 -3.00
CA GLY A 121 -2.80 5.27 -2.56
C GLY A 121 -1.34 4.98 -2.22
N ASP A 122 -0.38 5.79 -2.69
CA ASP A 122 1.03 5.56 -2.38
C ASP A 122 1.83 6.87 -2.54
N LYS A 123 2.14 7.52 -1.43
CA LYS A 123 2.98 8.74 -1.43
C LYS A 123 4.46 8.39 -1.66
N ASP A 124 4.77 7.10 -1.66
CA ASP A 124 6.13 6.58 -1.57
C ASP A 124 6.67 6.24 -2.97
N PHE A 125 5.82 6.23 -4.00
CA PHE A 125 6.23 5.95 -5.38
C PHE A 125 6.97 7.11 -6.07
N TRP A 126 6.67 8.37 -5.71
CA TRP A 126 7.23 9.54 -6.41
C TRP A 126 8.44 10.19 -5.74
N TRP A 127 8.68 9.92 -4.46
CA TRP A 127 9.85 10.44 -3.75
C TRP A 127 10.63 9.28 -3.14
N GLY A 128 11.39 8.60 -4.00
CA GLY A 128 12.46 7.73 -3.56
C GLY A 128 13.42 8.50 -2.67
N LYS A 129 13.50 8.11 -1.40
CA LYS A 129 14.51 8.58 -0.46
C LYS A 129 15.04 7.38 0.32
#